data_AF-A0A816X5Z0-F1
#
_entry.id   AF-A0A816X5Z0-F1
#
_cell.length_a   1.000
_cell.length_b   1.000
_cell.length_c   1.000
_cell.angle_alpha   90.00
_cell.angle_beta   90.00
_cell.angle_gamma   90.00
#
_symmetry.space_group_name_H-M   'P 1'
#
loop_
_entity.id
_entity.type
_entity.pdbx_description
1 polymer ?
#
loop_
_entity_poly.entity_id
_entity_poly.type
_entity_poly.pdbx_seq_one_letter_code
_entity_poly.pdbx_strand_id
1 'polypeptide(L)'
;MCIPSDNNEQNNTLSRLIALAHYDGEYPSIFKQVEQEIRDHFNNFLIKSIAIASLASDKCVPQTDMEFRLFWNKNNCFEFYYKVLIGEDQQEEKLKQLQGLCRSKTRFHLCLLPNVLEETNNKTFDYVLIMCLYGMGRNNAFEQSDKFVKYLKEKGFTPLDIVHLFIVCGKNFRIDENKTIV
;
A
#
# COMPACT_ATOMS: atom_id res chain seq x y z
N MET A 1 15.78 2.95 -20.66
CA MET A 1 15.27 2.21 -21.82
C MET A 1 16.48 1.51 -22.44
N CYS A 2 16.58 0.19 -22.32
CA CYS A 2 17.66 -0.58 -22.95
C CYS A 2 17.05 -1.83 -23.58
N ILE A 3 17.21 -1.97 -24.89
CA ILE A 3 16.89 -3.17 -25.68
C ILE A 3 18.23 -3.76 -26.15
N PRO A 4 18.41 -5.08 -26.08
CA PRO A 4 19.23 -5.79 -27.04
C PRO A 4 18.37 -6.76 -27.88
N SER A 5 18.51 -6.61 -29.20
CA SER A 5 18.26 -7.58 -30.28
C SER A 5 19.41 -8.62 -30.30
N ASP A 6 19.34 -9.87 -30.77
CA ASP A 6 18.42 -10.60 -31.65
C ASP A 6 18.63 -12.13 -31.44
N ASN A 7 17.56 -12.89 -31.67
CA ASN A 7 17.48 -14.23 -32.29
C ASN A 7 18.15 -15.47 -31.65
N ASN A 8 17.32 -16.31 -31.00
CA ASN A 8 16.98 -17.62 -31.57
C ASN A 8 15.73 -18.22 -30.89
N GLU A 9 14.78 -18.62 -31.74
CA GLU A 9 13.49 -19.22 -31.41
C GLU A 9 13.64 -20.54 -30.65
N GLN A 10 13.28 -20.55 -29.36
CA GLN A 10 12.64 -21.70 -28.73
C GLN A 10 11.45 -21.21 -27.92
N ASN A 11 10.27 -21.47 -28.47
CA ASN A 11 8.95 -21.35 -27.87
C ASN A 11 8.94 -21.93 -26.45
N ASN A 12 8.98 -21.05 -25.46
CA ASN A 12 8.22 -21.18 -24.23
C ASN A 12 7.88 -19.76 -23.83
N THR A 13 6.61 -19.42 -24.03
CA THR A 13 5.95 -18.19 -23.62
C THR A 13 6.61 -17.64 -22.37
N LEU A 14 7.38 -16.56 -22.52
CA LEU A 14 7.87 -15.74 -21.41
C LEU A 14 6.61 -15.25 -20.70
N SER A 15 6.11 -16.04 -19.76
CA SER A 15 5.06 -15.64 -18.82
C SER A 15 5.71 -14.51 -18.03
N ARG A 16 5.49 -13.30 -18.51
CA ARG A 16 5.98 -12.10 -17.86
C ARG A 16 5.33 -12.10 -16.48
N LEU A 17 6.15 -11.87 -15.47
CA LEU A 17 5.70 -11.88 -14.09
C LEU A 17 5.33 -10.45 -13.70
N ILE A 18 4.08 -10.22 -13.32
CA ILE A 18 3.73 -9.02 -12.54
C ILE A 18 3.79 -9.42 -11.07
N ALA A 19 4.74 -8.81 -10.35
CA ALA A 19 4.92 -9.07 -8.93
C ALA A 19 3.85 -8.35 -8.09
N LEU A 20 3.41 -7.16 -8.52
CA LEU A 20 2.41 -6.35 -7.82
C LEU A 20 1.69 -5.42 -8.79
N ALA A 21 0.35 -5.39 -8.73
CA ALA A 21 -0.49 -4.39 -9.36
C ALA A 21 -1.30 -3.66 -8.27
N HIS A 22 -1.48 -2.34 -8.44
CA HIS A 22 -2.14 -1.46 -7.49
C HIS A 22 -3.40 -0.85 -8.13
N TYR A 23 -4.51 -0.88 -7.42
CA TYR A 23 -5.80 -0.37 -7.89
C TYR A 23 -6.47 0.45 -6.81
N ASP A 24 -6.92 1.65 -7.15
CA ASP A 24 -7.62 2.58 -6.25
C ASP A 24 -9.13 2.54 -6.50
N GLY A 25 -9.93 2.37 -5.44
CA GLY A 25 -11.38 2.57 -5.50
C GLY A 25 -12.16 1.87 -4.39
N GLU A 26 -13.49 1.93 -4.48
CA GLU A 26 -14.36 1.46 -3.42
C GLU A 26 -14.43 -0.07 -3.36
N TYR A 27 -14.28 -0.62 -2.15
CA TYR A 27 -14.48 -2.05 -1.92
C TYR A 27 -15.96 -2.35 -1.63
N PRO A 28 -16.56 -3.45 -2.15
CA PRO A 28 -15.97 -4.48 -3.01
C PRO A 28 -16.12 -4.20 -4.53
N SER A 29 -16.67 -3.06 -4.93
CA SER A 29 -17.07 -2.80 -6.33
C SER A 29 -15.89 -2.86 -7.30
N ILE A 30 -14.70 -2.40 -6.87
CA ILE A 30 -13.48 -2.42 -7.66
C ILE A 30 -13.01 -3.82 -8.07
N PHE A 31 -13.39 -4.89 -7.37
CA PHE A 31 -12.95 -6.24 -7.73
C PHE A 31 -13.34 -6.62 -9.15
N LYS A 32 -14.57 -6.31 -9.58
CA LYS A 32 -15.03 -6.66 -10.94
C LYS A 32 -14.21 -5.97 -12.01
N GLN A 33 -13.82 -4.72 -11.75
CA GLN A 33 -12.94 -3.97 -12.65
C GLN A 33 -11.56 -4.61 -12.71
N VAL A 34 -10.97 -4.92 -11.54
CA VAL A 34 -9.67 -5.59 -11.44
C VAL A 34 -9.67 -6.93 -12.16
N GLU A 35 -10.67 -7.77 -11.92
CA GLU A 35 -10.82 -9.05 -12.60
C GLU A 35 -10.94 -8.89 -14.12
N GLN A 36 -11.70 -7.90 -14.57
CA GLN A 36 -11.87 -7.63 -15.99
C GLN A 36 -10.56 -7.17 -16.63
N GLU A 37 -9.85 -6.24 -16.01
CA GLU A 37 -8.56 -5.73 -16.49
C GLU A 37 -7.51 -6.85 -16.56
N ILE A 38 -7.50 -7.74 -15.58
CA ILE A 38 -6.64 -8.92 -15.55
C ILE A 38 -6.96 -9.87 -16.70
N ARG A 39 -8.25 -10.10 -16.99
CA ARG A 39 -8.67 -10.91 -18.14
C ARG A 39 -8.28 -10.27 -19.47
N ASP A 40 -8.43 -8.95 -19.59
CA ASP A 40 -8.27 -8.25 -20.86
C ASP A 40 -6.80 -7.95 -21.19
N HIS A 41 -5.96 -7.68 -20.18
CA HIS A 41 -4.59 -7.19 -20.38
C HIS A 41 -3.50 -8.11 -19.82
N PHE A 42 -3.83 -8.98 -18.86
CA PHE A 42 -2.84 -9.76 -18.11
C PHE A 42 -3.08 -11.28 -18.17
N ASN A 43 -3.88 -11.76 -19.13
CA ASN A 43 -4.21 -13.17 -19.31
C ASN A 43 -2.99 -14.11 -19.44
N ASN A 44 -1.87 -13.62 -19.97
CA ASN A 44 -0.63 -14.40 -20.16
C ASN A 44 0.40 -14.19 -19.02
N PHE A 45 0.03 -13.49 -17.95
CA PHE A 45 0.92 -13.19 -16.82
C PHE A 45 0.56 -14.03 -15.60
N LEU A 46 1.58 -14.55 -14.90
CA LEU A 46 1.37 -15.11 -13.56
C LEU A 46 1.32 -13.97 -12.55
N ILE A 47 0.12 -13.61 -12.09
CA ILE A 47 -0.06 -12.57 -11.06
C ILE A 47 0.17 -13.18 -9.68
N LYS A 48 1.26 -12.78 -9.02
CA LYS A 48 1.59 -13.26 -7.66
C LYS A 48 0.69 -12.67 -6.58
N SER A 49 0.43 -11.37 -6.66
CA SER A 49 -0.36 -10.64 -5.68
C SER A 49 -1.00 -9.39 -6.28
N ILE A 50 -2.16 -9.04 -5.74
CA ILE A 50 -2.86 -7.80 -6.06
C ILE A 50 -3.13 -7.08 -4.77
N ALA A 51 -2.80 -5.79 -4.75
CA ALA A 51 -3.17 -4.88 -3.69
C ALA A 51 -4.23 -3.92 -4.21
N ILE A 52 -5.39 -3.92 -3.57
CA ILE A 52 -6.45 -2.95 -3.83
C ILE A 52 -6.43 -1.96 -2.67
N ALA A 53 -6.27 -0.68 -2.98
CA ALA A 53 -6.41 0.41 -2.03
C ALA A 53 -7.86 0.93 -2.07
N SER A 54 -8.53 0.81 -0.93
CA SER A 54 -9.84 1.42 -0.69
C SER A 54 -9.69 2.47 0.41
N LEU A 55 -10.52 3.52 0.39
CA LEU A 55 -10.50 4.51 1.45
C LEU A 55 -10.89 3.83 2.77
N ALA A 56 -10.15 4.10 3.84
CA ALA A 56 -10.49 3.52 5.15
C ALA A 56 -11.86 3.98 5.67
N SER A 57 -12.44 5.05 5.10
CA SER A 57 -13.81 5.50 5.40
C SER A 57 -14.90 4.63 4.79
N ASP A 58 -14.58 3.75 3.84
CA ASP A 58 -15.57 2.92 3.15
C ASP A 58 -16.33 2.04 4.14
N LYS A 59 -17.64 1.89 3.92
CA LYS A 59 -18.52 1.15 4.85
C LYS A 59 -18.23 -0.36 4.86
N CYS A 60 -17.55 -0.86 3.84
CA CYS A 60 -17.29 -2.28 3.64
C CYS A 60 -15.91 -2.73 4.15
N VAL A 61 -15.15 -1.87 4.83
CA VAL A 61 -13.89 -2.24 5.51
C VAL A 61 -14.18 -2.70 6.94
N PRO A 62 -13.32 -3.54 7.57
CA PRO A 62 -13.59 -4.08 8.89
C PRO A 62 -13.66 -2.96 9.94
N GLN A 63 -14.73 -2.90 10.72
CA GLN A 63 -14.95 -1.90 11.76
C GLN A 63 -14.22 -2.24 13.05
N THR A 64 -14.25 -3.52 13.42
CA THR A 64 -13.69 -4.04 14.68
C THR A 64 -12.58 -5.06 14.44
N ASP A 65 -11.70 -5.26 15.42
CA ASP A 65 -10.66 -6.29 15.36
C ASP A 65 -11.24 -7.70 15.23
N MET A 66 -12.41 -7.93 15.84
CA MET A 66 -13.11 -9.20 15.73
C MET A 66 -13.60 -9.44 14.30
N GLU A 67 -14.23 -8.43 13.68
CA GLU A 67 -14.66 -8.49 12.29
C GLU A 67 -13.49 -8.73 11.35
N PHE A 68 -12.36 -8.03 11.56
CA PHE A 68 -11.13 -8.28 10.81
C PHE A 68 -10.74 -9.76 10.90
N ARG A 69 -10.62 -10.31 12.11
CA ARG A 69 -10.16 -11.70 12.32
C ARG A 69 -11.09 -12.75 11.74
N LEU A 70 -12.39 -12.48 11.71
CA LEU A 70 -13.39 -13.44 11.24
C LEU A 70 -13.51 -13.46 9.71
N PHE A 71 -13.37 -12.31 9.05
CA PHE A 71 -13.73 -12.17 7.63
C PHE A 71 -12.58 -11.75 6.71
N TRP A 72 -11.44 -11.34 7.27
CA TRP A 72 -10.34 -10.78 6.47
C TRP A 72 -9.06 -11.59 6.56
N ASN A 73 -8.26 -11.49 5.50
CA ASN A 73 -6.98 -12.16 5.43
C ASN A 73 -5.96 -11.43 6.33
N LYS A 74 -5.09 -12.18 7.00
CA LYS A 74 -4.00 -11.62 7.82
C LYS A 74 -3.04 -10.67 7.08
N ASN A 75 -3.01 -10.74 5.75
CA ASN A 75 -2.19 -9.84 4.91
C ASN A 75 -2.93 -8.54 4.54
N ASN A 76 -4.21 -8.39 4.88
CA ASN A 76 -4.91 -7.11 4.76
C ASN A 76 -4.47 -6.17 5.88
N CYS A 77 -4.45 -4.87 5.62
CA CYS A 77 -4.03 -3.89 6.61
C CYS A 77 -4.68 -2.54 6.38
N PHE A 78 -4.72 -1.73 7.43
CA PHE A 78 -4.87 -0.30 7.26
C PHE A 78 -3.49 0.32 7.04
N GLU A 79 -3.39 1.19 6.04
CA GLU A 79 -2.19 1.98 5.74
C GLU A 79 -2.48 3.47 5.97
N PHE A 80 -1.59 4.12 6.71
CA PHE A 80 -1.64 5.54 7.02
C PHE A 80 -0.41 6.21 6.44
N TYR A 81 -0.62 7.16 5.54
CA TYR A 81 0.44 7.88 4.83
C TYR A 81 0.54 9.28 5.41
N TYR A 82 1.59 9.52 6.18
CA TYR A 82 1.85 10.82 6.80
C TYR A 82 2.82 11.60 5.91
N LYS A 83 2.37 12.75 5.36
CA LYS A 83 3.27 13.71 4.72
C LYS A 83 3.99 14.49 5.81
N VAL A 84 5.30 14.30 5.93
CA VAL A 84 6.10 14.91 7.00
C VAL A 84 6.99 15.99 6.41
N LEU A 85 6.91 17.19 7.00
CA LEU A 85 7.83 18.28 6.66
C LEU A 85 9.18 18.05 7.30
N ILE A 86 10.23 17.99 6.49
CA ILE A 86 11.61 18.12 6.94
C ILE A 86 12.06 19.50 6.47
N GLY A 87 12.40 20.39 7.40
CA GLY A 87 12.96 21.70 7.03
C GLY A 87 14.36 21.53 6.46
N GLU A 88 14.79 22.47 5.61
CA GLU A 88 16.15 22.51 5.06
C GLU A 88 17.19 22.57 6.20
N ASP A 89 16.88 23.34 7.24
CA ASP A 89 17.65 23.36 8.48
C ASP A 89 17.45 22.03 9.23
N GLN A 90 18.54 21.29 9.43
CA GLN A 90 18.59 19.97 10.09
C GLN A 90 18.03 18.78 9.30
N GLN A 91 17.95 18.90 7.97
CA GLN A 91 17.41 17.84 7.11
C GLN A 91 18.05 16.46 7.36
N GLU A 92 19.38 16.40 7.43
CA GLU A 92 20.12 15.14 7.62
C GLU A 92 19.84 14.50 8.99
N GLU A 93 19.79 15.30 10.06
CA GLU A 93 19.52 14.81 11.41
C GLU A 93 18.09 14.30 11.54
N LYS A 94 17.12 15.06 11.05
CA LYS A 94 15.70 14.68 11.05
C LYS A 94 15.44 13.44 10.20
N LEU A 95 16.10 13.32 9.05
CA LEU A 95 16.04 12.12 8.22
C LEU A 95 16.60 10.90 8.95
N LYS A 96 17.76 11.03 9.61
CA LYS A 96 18.34 9.94 10.44
C LYS A 96 17.38 9.51 11.55
N GLN A 97 16.69 10.45 12.18
CA GLN A 97 15.68 10.16 13.21
C GLN A 97 14.49 9.38 12.62
N LEU A 98 13.91 9.81 11.50
CA LEU A 98 12.81 9.09 10.82
C LEU A 98 13.22 7.68 10.36
N GLN A 99 14.41 7.54 9.80
CA GLN A 99 14.97 6.23 9.45
C GLN A 99 15.16 5.36 10.70
N GLY A 100 15.61 5.95 11.81
CA GLY A 100 15.71 5.30 13.11
C GLY A 100 14.35 4.81 13.62
N LEU A 101 13.29 5.61 13.47
CA LEU A 101 11.92 5.22 13.79
C LEU A 101 11.47 4.01 12.96
N CYS A 102 11.71 4.01 11.65
CA CYS A 102 11.33 2.89 10.77
C CYS A 102 12.06 1.59 11.10
N ARG A 103 13.31 1.69 11.60
CA ARG A 103 14.11 0.53 12.03
C ARG A 103 13.80 0.08 13.46
N SER A 104 13.13 0.92 14.25
CA SER A 104 12.80 0.57 15.63
C SER A 104 11.77 -0.56 15.66
N LYS A 105 11.89 -1.48 16.63
CA LYS A 105 10.92 -2.56 16.85
C LYS A 105 9.62 -1.96 17.42
N THR A 106 8.81 -1.38 16.54
CA THR A 106 7.46 -0.93 16.86
C THR A 106 6.47 -2.09 16.69
N ARG A 107 5.27 -1.96 17.27
CA ARG A 107 4.20 -2.97 17.13
C ARG A 107 3.54 -2.97 15.75
N PHE A 108 3.96 -2.07 14.87
CA PHE A 108 3.42 -1.81 13.55
C PHE A 108 4.57 -1.67 12.55
N HIS A 109 4.29 -1.90 11.27
CA HIS A 109 5.32 -1.75 10.26
C HIS A 109 5.40 -0.29 9.84
N LEU A 110 6.60 0.27 9.82
CA LEU A 110 6.88 1.63 9.36
C LEU A 110 7.79 1.57 8.13
N CYS A 111 7.41 2.31 7.09
CA CYS A 111 8.22 2.50 5.90
C CYS A 111 8.38 4.00 5.63
N LEU A 112 9.57 4.42 5.22
CA LEU A 112 9.83 5.77 4.79
C LEU A 112 10.07 5.75 3.28
N LEU A 113 9.26 6.50 2.54
CA LEU A 113 9.45 6.70 1.10
C LEU A 113 9.85 8.15 0.85
N PRO A 114 10.85 8.40 -0.03
CA PRO A 114 11.05 9.73 -0.58
C PRO A 114 9.77 10.12 -1.32
N ASN A 115 9.40 11.40 -1.26
CA ASN A 115 8.30 11.89 -2.07
C ASN A 115 8.76 11.92 -3.54
N VAL A 116 8.51 10.84 -4.28
CA VAL A 116 8.84 10.72 -5.71
C VAL A 116 7.73 11.33 -6.59
N LEU A 117 6.64 11.82 -5.99
CA LEU A 117 5.55 12.50 -6.67
C LEU A 117 5.82 14.02 -6.66
N GLU A 118 6.87 14.42 -7.37
CA GLU A 118 7.01 15.82 -7.80
C GLU A 118 6.00 16.09 -8.93
N GLU A 119 5.09 17.05 -8.72
CA GLU A 119 4.71 18.09 -9.70
C GLU A 119 3.44 18.89 -9.36
N THR A 120 2.78 18.70 -8.20
CA THR A 120 1.59 19.51 -7.88
C THR A 120 1.68 20.23 -6.53
N ASN A 121 2.03 21.52 -6.62
CA ASN A 121 1.80 22.62 -5.68
C ASN A 121 2.65 22.74 -4.41
N ASN A 122 3.67 23.60 -4.49
CA ASN A 122 4.01 24.71 -3.56
C ASN A 122 4.16 24.46 -2.04
N LYS A 123 4.28 23.22 -1.56
CA LYS A 123 4.78 22.94 -0.20
C LYS A 123 5.76 21.78 -0.28
N THR A 124 7.05 22.07 -0.18
CA THR A 124 8.15 21.09 -0.12
C THR A 124 7.93 20.16 1.06
N PHE A 125 7.50 18.92 0.82
CA PHE A 125 7.57 17.82 1.78
C PHE A 125 8.45 16.74 1.18
N ASP A 126 9.51 16.40 1.90
CA ASP A 126 10.58 15.57 1.34
C ASP A 126 10.26 14.06 1.43
N TYR A 127 9.42 13.68 2.40
CA TYR A 127 9.17 12.26 2.71
C TYR A 127 7.72 11.97 3.10
N VAL A 128 7.31 10.75 2.73
CA VAL A 128 6.07 10.12 3.18
C VAL A 128 6.43 8.98 4.13
N LEU A 129 5.91 9.05 5.35
CA LEU A 129 6.01 7.97 6.32
C LEU A 129 4.74 7.13 6.22
N ILE A 130 4.89 5.83 6.05
CA ILE A 130 3.79 4.88 5.92
C ILE A 130 3.75 4.00 7.17
N MET A 131 2.59 3.88 7.79
CA MET A 131 2.33 2.94 8.87
C MET A 131 1.32 1.89 8.42
N CYS A 132 1.69 0.62 8.52
CA CYS A 132 0.80 -0.50 8.21
C CYS A 132 0.35 -1.20 9.51
N LEU A 133 -0.96 -1.32 9.70
CA LEU A 133 -1.61 -2.00 10.83
C LEU A 133 -2.36 -3.24 10.36
N TYR A 134 -1.84 -4.41 10.72
CA TYR A 134 -2.44 -5.71 10.42
C TYR A 134 -3.31 -6.19 11.57
N GLY A 135 -4.38 -6.93 11.26
CA GLY A 135 -5.18 -7.60 12.29
C GLY A 135 -6.07 -6.67 13.14
N MET A 136 -6.25 -5.42 12.69
CA MET A 136 -7.02 -4.39 13.40
C MET A 136 -8.23 -3.97 12.57
N GLY A 137 -9.35 -3.68 13.24
CA GLY A 137 -10.46 -2.98 12.64
C GLY A 137 -10.25 -1.46 12.61
N ARG A 138 -11.06 -0.77 11.82
CA ARG A 138 -10.99 0.67 11.59
C ARG A 138 -10.89 1.49 12.86
N ASN A 139 -11.72 1.19 13.86
CA ASN A 139 -11.78 1.97 15.10
C ASN A 139 -10.41 1.98 15.81
N ASN A 140 -9.83 0.79 16.00
CA ASN A 140 -8.52 0.66 16.64
C ASN A 140 -7.40 1.19 15.75
N ALA A 141 -7.49 0.98 14.43
CA ALA A 141 -6.50 1.48 13.48
C ALA A 141 -6.39 3.02 13.52
N PHE A 142 -7.53 3.72 13.54
CA PHE A 142 -7.57 5.18 13.68
C PHE A 142 -7.03 5.63 15.05
N GLU A 143 -7.39 4.95 16.14
CA GLU A 143 -6.87 5.28 17.47
C GLU A 143 -5.33 5.14 17.54
N GLN A 144 -4.77 4.10 16.90
CA GLN A 144 -3.32 3.92 16.82
C GLN A 144 -2.65 4.99 15.95
N SER A 145 -3.27 5.38 14.83
CA SER A 145 -2.82 6.51 14.00
C SER A 145 -2.78 7.81 14.82
N ASP A 146 -3.84 8.12 15.56
CA ASP A 146 -3.89 9.33 16.38
C ASP A 146 -2.79 9.34 17.47
N LYS A 147 -2.54 8.20 18.10
CA LYS A 147 -1.43 8.04 19.06
C LYS A 147 -0.07 8.26 18.38
N PHE A 148 0.09 7.73 17.17
CA PHE A 148 1.33 7.90 16.41
C PHE A 148 1.54 9.35 15.96
N VAL A 149 0.49 10.06 15.57
CA VAL A 149 0.55 11.50 15.24
C VAL A 149 1.01 12.31 16.45
N LYS A 150 0.49 12.02 17.66
CA LYS A 150 0.94 12.67 18.90
C LYS A 150 2.43 12.40 19.15
N TYR A 151 2.84 11.14 19.01
CA TYR A 151 4.24 10.74 19.15
C TYR A 151 5.16 11.48 18.15
N LEU A 152 4.77 11.58 16.88
CA LEU A 152 5.52 12.32 15.87
C LEU A 152 5.70 13.78 16.26
N LYS A 153 4.64 14.44 16.73
CA LYS A 153 4.68 15.84 17.19
C LYS A 153 5.62 16.02 18.39
N GLU A 154 5.59 15.12 19.36
CA GLU A 154 6.52 15.11 20.49
C GLU A 154 7.99 14.93 20.05
N LYS A 155 8.21 14.27 18.90
CA LYS A 155 9.52 14.13 18.27
C LYS A 155 9.88 15.28 17.31
N GLY A 156 9.07 16.33 17.26
CA GLY A 156 9.32 17.49 16.41
C GLY A 156 8.95 17.29 14.93
N PHE A 157 8.20 16.23 14.61
CA PHE A 157 7.66 15.98 13.28
C PHE A 157 6.19 16.39 13.25
N THR A 158 5.81 17.23 12.29
CA THR A 158 4.40 17.62 12.11
C THR A 158 3.87 16.98 10.83
N PRO A 159 2.96 15.99 10.92
CA PRO A 159 2.21 15.52 9.77
C PRO A 159 1.33 16.65 9.22
N LEU A 160 1.49 16.96 7.94
CA LEU A 160 0.71 17.99 7.25
C LEU A 160 -0.59 17.45 6.67
N ASP A 161 -0.58 16.18 6.30
CA ASP A 161 -1.66 15.48 5.64
C ASP A 161 -1.56 14.00 5.99
N ILE A 162 -2.70 13.33 6.06
CA ILE A 162 -2.79 11.92 6.37
C ILE A 162 -3.80 11.27 5.45
N VAL A 163 -3.33 10.39 4.57
CA VAL A 163 -4.19 9.55 3.74
C VAL A 163 -4.40 8.22 4.44
N HIS A 164 -5.66 7.79 4.53
CA HIS A 164 -6.07 6.57 5.22
C HIS A 164 -6.61 5.56 4.22
N LEU A 165 -5.87 4.48 4.01
CA LEU A 165 -6.26 3.41 3.10
C LEU A 165 -6.47 2.12 3.87
N PHE A 166 -7.33 1.27 3.33
CA PHE A 166 -7.42 -0.12 3.67
C PHE A 166 -6.96 -0.94 2.45
N ILE A 167 -5.90 -1.73 2.65
CA ILE A 167 -5.24 -2.48 1.60
C ILE A 167 -5.72 -3.93 1.60
N VAL A 168 -6.39 -4.31 0.52
CA VAL A 168 -6.82 -5.67 0.28
C VAL A 168 -5.78 -6.41 -0.56
N CYS A 169 -4.93 -7.19 0.09
CA CYS A 169 -4.00 -8.13 -0.53
C CYS A 169 -4.70 -9.45 -0.88
N GLY A 170 -4.98 -9.68 -2.16
CA GLY A 170 -5.36 -10.99 -2.69
C GLY A 170 -4.13 -11.78 -3.16
N LYS A 171 -4.05 -13.06 -2.81
CA LYS A 171 -3.01 -13.98 -3.30
C LYS A 171 -3.61 -14.91 -4.35
N ASN A 172 -2.83 -15.21 -5.40
CA ASN A 172 -3.17 -16.18 -6.44
C ASN A 172 -4.50 -15.88 -7.16
N PHE A 173 -4.57 -14.74 -7.87
CA PHE A 173 -5.58 -14.59 -8.92
C PHE A 173 -5.21 -15.55 -10.06
N ARG A 174 -5.63 -16.81 -9.93
CA ARG A 174 -5.67 -17.72 -11.07
C ARG A 174 -6.93 -17.35 -11.82
N ILE A 175 -6.78 -16.70 -12.97
CA ILE A 175 -7.81 -16.82 -14.00
C ILE A 175 -7.72 -18.28 -14.43
N ASP A 176 -8.66 -19.10 -13.97
CA ASP A 176 -8.76 -20.46 -14.50
C ASP A 176 -8.97 -20.37 -16.01
N GLU A 177 -8.09 -21.01 -16.78
CA GLU A 177 -8.20 -21.08 -18.24
C GLU A 177 -9.44 -21.87 -18.68
N ASN A 178 -10.17 -22.49 -17.75
CA ASN A 178 -11.43 -23.15 -18.03
C ASN A 178 -12.48 -22.84 -16.97
N LYS A 179 -13.34 -21.86 -17.30
CA LYS A 179 -14.76 -21.76 -16.93
C LYS A 179 -15.12 -22.06 -15.46
N THR A 180 -15.54 -20.98 -14.78
CA THR A 180 -16.34 -20.91 -13.53
C THR A 180 -15.49 -20.90 -12.26
N ILE A 181 -15.68 -19.86 -11.43
CA ILE A 181 -15.16 -19.81 -10.06
C ILE A 181 -16.34 -19.58 -9.11
N VAL A 182 -16.47 -20.49 -8.15
CA VAL A 182 -17.31 -20.41 -6.94
C VAL A 182 -16.57 -19.60 -5.88
#